data_AF-A0A944S1B3-F1
#
_entry.id   AF-A0A944S1B3-F1
#
_cell.length_a   1.000
_cell.length_b   1.000
_cell.length_c   1.000
_cell.angle_alpha   90.00
_cell.angle_beta   90.00
_cell.angle_gamma   90.00
#
_symmetry.space_group_name_H-M   'P 1'
#
loop_
_entity.id
_entity.type
_entity.pdbx_description
1 polymer ?
#
loop_
_entity_poly.entity_id
_entity_poly.type
_entity_poly.pdbx_seq_one_letter_code
_entity_poly.pdbx_strand_id
1 'polypeptide(L)'
;MTAWAQELADAARTVSRETDLGQDKARAYWELGRLLHEQLGDRATYGEQSIDSLARQLGLLPRTLYRARRFYQRLPNLTTWSGLSWSHCRALVTLEDEDTMARLLQQTRDEGWSVRRLQEQIRAHQSQNEWTPRRGRLMTYRLVPDLANSSAPSLDLGFGLQLQASALGALTERAQRLVETADAPVVVEWVVTDQGADLRPVWGAADQRLYTYELRRPQFCSGHELDATLVLGPHLHQRRRLQLTGVPRIDRAPALAEQNAAQLQQLVGDRRLVVTVQDPGPPTRVDLFVASDEVMTPAQVAAQGDCVNLQAQDLSR
;
A
#
# COMPACT_ATOMS: atom_id res chain seq x y z
N MET A 1 2.05 10.53 -50.24
CA MET A 1 2.22 10.09 -48.84
C MET A 1 3.48 10.75 -48.31
N THR A 2 3.44 11.37 -47.13
CA THR A 2 4.63 11.93 -46.48
C THR A 2 5.60 10.81 -46.09
N ALA A 3 6.91 11.09 -46.02
CA ALA A 3 7.92 10.10 -45.61
C ALA A 3 7.57 9.42 -44.28
N TRP A 4 7.08 10.21 -43.32
CA TRP A 4 6.57 9.72 -42.05
C TRP A 4 5.43 8.70 -42.17
N ALA A 5 4.44 8.95 -43.04
CA ALA A 5 3.30 8.05 -43.19
C ALA A 5 3.72 6.69 -43.76
N GLN A 6 4.76 6.67 -44.59
CA GLN A 6 5.36 5.44 -45.10
C GLN A 6 6.08 4.67 -43.98
N GLU A 7 6.93 5.34 -43.21
CA GLU A 7 7.64 4.74 -42.06
C GLU A 7 6.68 4.18 -41.01
N LEU A 8 5.61 4.91 -40.70
CA LEU A 8 4.57 4.47 -39.76
C LEU A 8 3.86 3.20 -40.27
N ALA A 9 3.54 3.16 -41.56
CA ALA A 9 2.90 2.01 -42.19
C ALA A 9 3.84 0.79 -42.23
N ASP A 10 5.13 0.98 -42.47
CA ASP A 10 6.15 -0.07 -42.43
C ASP A 10 6.32 -0.66 -41.02
N ALA A 11 6.38 0.19 -40.00
CA ALA A 11 6.42 -0.24 -38.60
C ALA A 11 5.14 -1.04 -38.22
N ALA A 12 3.96 -0.55 -38.62
CA ALA A 12 2.68 -1.21 -38.37
C ALA A 12 2.54 -2.58 -39.06
N ARG A 13 3.03 -2.69 -40.30
CA ARG A 13 3.11 -3.98 -41.02
C ARG A 13 3.99 -4.98 -40.28
N THR A 14 5.15 -4.54 -39.80
CA THR A 14 6.08 -5.39 -39.05
C THR A 14 5.47 -5.87 -37.73
N VAL A 15 4.80 -4.97 -36.99
CA VAL A 15 4.04 -5.31 -35.77
C VAL A 15 2.99 -6.41 -36.01
N SER A 16 2.33 -6.38 -37.17
CA SER A 16 1.26 -7.33 -37.53
C SER A 16 1.80 -8.70 -37.96
N ARG A 17 2.95 -8.72 -38.64
CA ARG A 17 3.52 -9.95 -39.23
C ARG A 17 4.32 -10.79 -38.24
N GLU A 18 5.04 -10.15 -37.33
CA GLU A 18 5.97 -10.84 -36.44
C GLU A 18 5.26 -11.52 -35.25
N THR A 19 5.83 -12.61 -34.75
CA THR A 19 5.36 -13.28 -33.52
C THR A 19 5.94 -12.61 -32.27
N ASP A 20 5.27 -12.77 -31.11
CA ASP A 20 5.67 -12.15 -29.83
C ASP A 20 7.01 -12.66 -29.25
N LEU A 21 7.69 -13.58 -29.94
CA LEU A 21 8.84 -14.36 -29.45
C LEU A 21 10.21 -13.75 -29.80
N GLY A 22 10.26 -12.71 -30.65
CA GLY A 22 11.53 -12.13 -31.14
C GLY A 22 11.76 -10.68 -30.72
N GLN A 23 13.03 -10.24 -30.84
CA GLN A 23 13.44 -8.85 -30.64
C GLN A 23 12.95 -7.92 -31.78
N ASP A 24 12.76 -8.46 -32.99
CA ASP A 24 12.32 -7.69 -34.16
C ASP A 24 10.94 -7.08 -33.95
N LYS A 25 10.02 -7.85 -33.35
CA LYS A 25 8.70 -7.33 -32.97
C LYS A 25 8.81 -6.23 -31.91
N ALA A 26 9.67 -6.39 -30.92
CA ALA A 26 9.91 -5.36 -29.92
C ALA A 26 10.41 -4.07 -30.59
N ARG A 27 11.36 -4.18 -31.52
CA ARG A 27 11.86 -3.05 -32.31
C ARG A 27 10.76 -2.39 -33.13
N ALA A 28 9.90 -3.15 -33.78
CA ALA A 28 8.77 -2.61 -34.54
C ALA A 28 7.76 -1.87 -33.64
N TYR A 29 7.44 -2.39 -32.46
CA TYR A 29 6.58 -1.71 -31.48
C TYR A 29 7.23 -0.44 -30.94
N TRP A 30 8.54 -0.48 -30.69
CA TRP A 30 9.29 0.68 -30.22
C TRP A 30 9.33 1.78 -31.27
N GLU A 31 9.60 1.42 -32.53
CA GLU A 31 9.65 2.34 -33.66
C GLU A 31 8.28 2.97 -33.94
N LEU A 32 7.23 2.15 -33.92
CA LEU A 32 5.85 2.62 -34.00
C LEU A 32 5.55 3.60 -32.86
N GLY A 33 6.00 3.30 -31.64
CA GLY A 33 5.86 4.18 -30.48
C GLY A 33 6.59 5.52 -30.63
N ARG A 34 7.83 5.48 -31.14
CA ARG A 34 8.66 6.66 -31.43
C ARG A 34 7.95 7.57 -32.43
N LEU A 35 7.54 7.02 -33.57
CA LEU A 35 6.86 7.77 -34.64
C LEU A 35 5.53 8.37 -34.18
N LEU A 36 4.77 7.66 -33.34
CA LEU A 36 3.56 8.17 -32.72
C LEU A 36 3.85 9.31 -31.73
N HIS A 37 4.90 9.17 -30.92
CA HIS A 37 5.28 10.19 -29.95
C HIS A 37 5.79 11.47 -30.63
N GLU A 38 6.60 11.36 -31.67
CA GLU A 38 7.15 12.52 -32.41
C GLU A 38 6.08 13.35 -33.11
N GLN A 39 5.03 12.72 -33.66
CA GLN A 39 3.96 13.46 -34.34
C GLN A 39 2.87 13.97 -33.42
N LEU A 40 2.50 13.19 -32.40
CA LEU A 40 1.40 13.55 -31.50
C LEU A 40 1.89 14.42 -30.33
N GLY A 41 3.19 14.43 -30.05
CA GLY A 41 3.76 15.05 -28.85
C GLY A 41 3.30 14.35 -27.56
N ASP A 42 3.34 15.08 -26.45
CA ASP A 42 2.95 14.54 -25.13
C ASP A 42 1.43 14.41 -24.95
N ARG A 43 0.64 15.24 -25.63
CA ARG A 43 -0.83 15.22 -25.54
C ARG A 43 -1.41 14.42 -26.70
N ALA A 44 -2.31 13.46 -26.44
CA ALA A 44 -3.06 12.86 -27.53
C ALA A 44 -3.94 13.95 -28.17
N THR A 45 -3.58 14.38 -29.37
CA THR A 45 -4.35 15.36 -30.15
C THR A 45 -5.72 14.76 -30.55
N TYR A 46 -6.78 15.56 -30.40
CA TYR A 46 -8.12 15.23 -30.91
C TYR A 46 -8.21 15.59 -32.41
N GLY A 47 -8.96 14.80 -33.19
CA GLY A 47 -9.19 15.02 -34.63
C GLY A 47 -8.58 13.95 -35.54
N GLU A 48 -8.24 14.32 -36.77
CA GLU A 48 -7.75 13.39 -37.83
C GLU A 48 -6.43 12.69 -37.50
N GLN A 49 -5.65 13.24 -36.56
CA GLN A 49 -4.40 12.67 -36.05
C GLN A 49 -4.56 11.92 -34.72
N SER A 50 -5.79 11.59 -34.30
CA SER A 50 -5.98 10.79 -33.09
C SER A 50 -5.47 9.35 -33.25
N ILE A 51 -5.15 8.68 -32.13
CA ILE A 51 -4.78 7.26 -32.13
C ILE A 51 -5.89 6.39 -32.77
N ASP A 52 -7.16 6.72 -32.57
CA ASP A 52 -8.28 5.97 -33.16
C ASP A 52 -8.37 6.14 -34.69
N SER A 53 -8.02 7.32 -35.20
CA SER A 53 -7.92 7.57 -36.64
C SER A 53 -6.77 6.78 -37.25
N LEU A 54 -5.58 6.88 -36.66
CA LEU A 54 -4.38 6.18 -37.10
C LEU A 54 -4.53 4.66 -37.02
N ALA A 55 -5.17 4.15 -35.97
CA ALA A 55 -5.44 2.73 -35.82
C ALA A 55 -6.29 2.19 -36.99
N ARG A 56 -7.36 2.90 -37.36
CA ARG A 56 -8.19 2.54 -38.52
C ARG A 56 -7.41 2.56 -39.83
N GLN A 57 -6.60 3.60 -40.05
CA GLN A 57 -5.78 3.72 -41.27
C GLN A 57 -4.73 2.61 -41.40
N LEU A 58 -4.13 2.20 -40.27
CA LEU A 58 -3.10 1.18 -40.23
C LEU A 58 -3.65 -0.25 -40.14
N GLY A 59 -4.98 -0.43 -40.03
CA GLY A 59 -5.59 -1.74 -39.83
C GLY A 59 -5.25 -2.38 -38.48
N LEU A 60 -4.92 -1.56 -37.47
CA LEU A 60 -4.56 -1.98 -36.13
C LEU A 60 -5.64 -1.63 -35.12
N LEU A 61 -5.64 -2.30 -33.97
CA LEU A 61 -6.48 -1.91 -32.84
C LEU A 61 -5.88 -0.67 -32.15
N PRO A 62 -6.69 0.31 -31.68
CA PRO A 62 -6.19 1.46 -30.95
C PRO A 62 -5.29 1.10 -29.77
N ARG A 63 -5.65 0.04 -29.03
CA ARG A 63 -4.84 -0.49 -27.91
C ARG A 63 -3.40 -0.85 -28.32
N THR A 64 -3.18 -1.25 -29.56
CA THR A 64 -1.84 -1.59 -30.08
C THR A 64 -0.98 -0.34 -30.18
N LEU A 65 -1.54 0.76 -30.71
CA LEU A 65 -0.87 2.05 -30.82
C LEU A 65 -0.61 2.65 -29.44
N TYR A 66 -1.58 2.57 -28.50
CA TYR A 66 -1.36 2.99 -27.11
C TYR A 66 -0.22 2.22 -26.45
N ARG A 67 -0.15 0.89 -26.64
CA ARG A 67 0.95 0.06 -26.11
C ARG A 67 2.30 0.41 -26.72
N ALA A 68 2.36 0.63 -28.03
CA ALA A 68 3.57 1.06 -28.73
C ALA A 68 4.06 2.41 -28.19
N ARG A 69 3.16 3.38 -28.09
CA ARG A 69 3.47 4.71 -27.54
C ARG A 69 3.96 4.65 -26.10
N ARG A 70 3.24 3.92 -25.21
CA ARG A 70 3.66 3.72 -23.81
C ARG A 70 5.02 3.06 -23.72
N PHE A 71 5.31 2.10 -24.61
CA PHE A 71 6.61 1.44 -24.63
C PHE A 71 7.75 2.41 -24.93
N TYR A 72 7.63 3.21 -25.99
CA TYR A 72 8.64 4.23 -26.30
C TYR A 72 8.80 5.25 -25.16
N GLN A 73 7.70 5.73 -24.60
CA GLN A 73 7.74 6.72 -23.51
C GLN A 73 8.43 6.20 -22.24
N ARG A 74 8.22 4.93 -21.88
CA ARG A 74 8.81 4.32 -20.67
C ARG A 74 10.23 3.81 -20.89
N LEU A 75 10.56 3.39 -22.11
CA LEU A 75 11.87 2.82 -22.47
C LEU A 75 12.40 3.46 -23.77
N PRO A 76 12.74 4.77 -23.75
CA PRO A 76 13.12 5.52 -24.95
C PRO A 76 14.54 5.22 -25.45
N ASN A 77 15.34 4.43 -24.73
CA ASN A 77 16.67 4.04 -25.16
C ASN A 77 16.67 2.58 -25.64
N LEU A 78 17.00 2.37 -26.92
CA LEU A 78 17.13 1.05 -27.55
C LEU A 78 18.06 0.11 -26.78
N THR A 79 19.13 0.64 -26.21
CA THR A 79 20.11 -0.14 -25.46
C THR A 79 19.52 -0.68 -24.16
N THR A 80 18.53 0.00 -23.56
CA THR A 80 17.93 -0.39 -22.28
C THR A 80 17.13 -1.69 -22.39
N TRP A 81 16.44 -1.94 -23.51
CA TRP A 81 15.61 -3.14 -23.66
C TRP A 81 16.15 -4.14 -24.69
N SER A 82 17.32 -3.91 -25.28
CA SER A 82 17.95 -4.84 -26.22
C SER A 82 18.09 -6.26 -25.65
N GLY A 83 17.84 -7.28 -26.47
CA GLY A 83 17.79 -8.68 -26.04
C GLY A 83 16.47 -9.13 -25.38
N LEU A 84 15.53 -8.21 -25.13
CA LEU A 84 14.19 -8.55 -24.63
C LEU A 84 13.16 -8.64 -25.77
N SER A 85 12.27 -9.64 -25.69
CA SER A 85 11.13 -9.74 -26.61
C SER A 85 10.02 -8.75 -26.28
N TRP A 86 9.09 -8.53 -27.22
CA TRP A 86 7.95 -7.62 -26.99
C TRP A 86 7.15 -8.00 -25.73
N SER A 87 6.99 -9.29 -25.45
CA SER A 87 6.27 -9.75 -24.26
C SER A 87 6.96 -9.36 -22.94
N HIS A 88 8.30 -9.35 -22.91
CA HIS A 88 9.04 -8.85 -21.74
C HIS A 88 8.84 -7.34 -21.58
N CYS A 89 9.08 -6.58 -22.65
CA CYS A 89 8.92 -5.12 -22.62
C CYS A 89 7.49 -4.74 -22.22
N ARG A 90 6.48 -5.40 -22.80
CA ARG A 90 5.07 -5.20 -22.48
C ARG A 90 4.77 -5.46 -21.01
N ALA A 91 5.37 -6.47 -20.39
CA ALA A 91 5.20 -6.74 -18.97
C ALA A 91 5.87 -5.65 -18.11
N LEU A 92 7.11 -5.27 -18.44
CA LEU A 92 7.88 -4.27 -17.68
C LEU A 92 7.21 -2.89 -17.68
N VAL A 93 6.74 -2.41 -18.84
CA VAL A 93 6.15 -1.05 -18.94
C VAL A 93 4.81 -0.89 -18.23
N THR A 94 4.22 -1.99 -17.71
CA THR A 94 3.04 -1.92 -16.85
C THR A 94 3.36 -1.46 -15.43
N LEU A 95 4.61 -1.60 -14.98
CA LEU A 95 5.07 -1.18 -13.66
C LEU A 95 5.10 0.35 -13.59
N GLU A 96 4.46 0.90 -12.56
CA GLU A 96 4.42 2.34 -12.30
C GLU A 96 5.72 2.83 -11.65
N ASP A 97 6.22 2.07 -10.67
CA ASP A 97 7.51 2.31 -10.01
C ASP A 97 8.68 2.10 -10.98
N GLU A 98 9.39 3.20 -11.29
CA GLU A 98 10.51 3.24 -12.21
C GLU A 98 11.73 2.47 -11.71
N ASP A 99 12.01 2.52 -10.39
CA ASP A 99 13.16 1.84 -9.80
C ASP A 99 12.96 0.32 -9.86
N THR A 100 11.74 -0.12 -9.55
CA THR A 100 11.34 -1.53 -9.69
C THR A 100 11.42 -1.99 -11.14
N MET A 101 10.91 -1.19 -12.08
CA MET A 101 10.96 -1.51 -13.50
C MET A 101 12.41 -1.66 -13.98
N ALA A 102 13.29 -0.72 -13.63
CA ALA A 102 14.69 -0.74 -14.01
C ALA A 102 15.44 -1.94 -13.43
N ARG A 103 15.21 -2.26 -12.15
CA ARG A 103 15.81 -3.43 -11.49
C ARG A 103 15.35 -4.74 -12.12
N LEU A 104 14.03 -4.94 -12.31
CA LEU A 104 13.50 -6.17 -12.89
C LEU A 104 13.92 -6.33 -14.35
N LEU A 105 14.02 -5.23 -15.11
CA LEU A 105 14.56 -5.23 -16.46
C LEU A 105 16.01 -5.70 -16.46
N GLN A 106 16.86 -5.14 -15.60
CA GLN A 106 18.28 -5.51 -15.52
C GLN A 106 18.45 -6.99 -15.13
N GLN A 107 17.74 -7.45 -14.12
CA GLN A 107 17.77 -8.87 -13.71
C GLN A 107 17.26 -9.80 -14.80
N THR A 108 16.20 -9.41 -15.53
CA THR A 108 15.69 -10.20 -16.66
C THR A 108 16.77 -10.39 -17.73
N ARG A 109 17.57 -9.35 -18.00
CA ARG A 109 18.65 -9.39 -18.99
C ARG A 109 19.83 -10.22 -18.49
N ASP A 110 20.29 -9.94 -17.27
CA ASP A 110 21.51 -10.55 -16.72
C ASP A 110 21.31 -12.05 -16.47
N GLU A 111 20.11 -12.46 -16.03
CA GLU A 111 19.78 -13.85 -15.71
C GLU A 111 19.06 -14.58 -16.85
N GLY A 112 18.76 -13.90 -17.96
CA GLY A 112 18.07 -14.49 -19.11
C GLY A 112 16.67 -15.02 -18.78
N TRP A 113 15.90 -14.31 -17.96
CA TRP A 113 14.57 -14.76 -17.54
C TRP A 113 13.60 -14.92 -18.71
N SER A 114 12.78 -15.97 -18.65
CA SER A 114 11.60 -16.07 -19.51
C SER A 114 10.52 -15.06 -19.11
N VAL A 115 9.59 -14.76 -20.02
CA VAL A 115 8.43 -13.88 -19.74
C VAL A 115 7.65 -14.37 -18.53
N ARG A 116 7.50 -15.70 -18.39
CA ARG A 116 6.84 -16.31 -17.24
C ARG A 116 7.59 -16.01 -15.95
N ARG A 117 8.92 -16.17 -15.94
CA ARG A 117 9.73 -15.89 -14.76
C ARG A 117 9.70 -14.41 -14.37
N LEU A 118 9.81 -13.52 -15.35
CA LEU A 118 9.62 -12.08 -15.13
C LEU A 118 8.23 -11.78 -14.53
N GLN A 119 7.16 -12.37 -15.06
CA GLN A 119 5.82 -12.18 -14.51
C GLN A 119 5.67 -12.74 -13.08
N GLU A 120 6.31 -13.86 -12.76
CA GLU A 120 6.38 -14.38 -11.39
C GLU A 120 7.09 -13.40 -10.46
N GLN A 121 8.20 -12.78 -10.89
CA GLN A 121 8.92 -11.78 -10.10
C GLN A 121 8.14 -10.47 -9.96
N ILE A 122 7.43 -10.03 -11.00
CA ILE A 122 6.50 -8.89 -10.93
C ILE A 122 5.42 -9.17 -9.89
N ARG A 123 4.79 -10.36 -9.93
CA ARG A 123 3.77 -10.75 -8.95
C ARG A 123 4.35 -10.86 -7.55
N ALA A 124 5.54 -11.42 -7.39
CA ALA A 124 6.21 -11.51 -6.10
C ALA A 124 6.49 -10.12 -5.53
N HIS A 125 7.04 -9.21 -6.34
CA HIS A 125 7.27 -7.83 -5.95
C HIS A 125 5.97 -7.09 -5.61
N GLN A 126 4.92 -7.27 -6.43
CA GLN A 126 3.61 -6.69 -6.16
C GLN A 126 3.02 -7.25 -4.86
N SER A 127 3.12 -8.57 -4.60
CA SER A 127 2.65 -9.19 -3.36
C SER A 127 3.48 -8.78 -2.14
N GLN A 128 4.77 -8.51 -2.31
CA GLN A 128 5.63 -7.95 -1.27
C GLN A 128 5.25 -6.49 -0.95
N ASN A 129 4.76 -5.75 -1.95
CA ASN A 129 4.29 -4.37 -1.80
C ASN A 129 2.78 -4.25 -1.58
N GLU A 130 2.03 -5.33 -1.66
CA GLU A 130 0.58 -5.37 -1.40
C GLU A 130 0.40 -5.37 0.11
N TRP A 131 0.28 -4.16 0.65
CA TRP A 131 -0.12 -3.98 2.03
C TRP A 131 -1.43 -4.73 2.26
N THR A 132 -1.42 -5.62 3.25
CA THR A 132 -2.61 -6.34 3.72
C THR A 132 -2.98 -5.81 5.11
N PRO A 133 -4.25 -5.50 5.38
CA PRO A 133 -4.67 -5.02 6.68
C PRO A 133 -4.36 -6.05 7.76
N ARG A 134 -3.64 -5.64 8.79
CA ARG A 134 -3.27 -6.53 9.90
C ARG A 134 -4.22 -6.31 11.06
N ARG A 135 -4.85 -7.38 11.51
CA ARG A 135 -5.86 -7.34 12.57
C ARG A 135 -5.25 -7.71 13.91
N GLY A 136 -5.75 -7.11 14.98
CA GLY A 136 -5.23 -7.25 16.33
C GLY A 136 -6.31 -7.47 17.37
N ARG A 137 -5.91 -7.64 18.63
CA ARG A 137 -6.82 -7.66 19.79
C ARG A 137 -6.82 -6.30 20.44
N LEU A 138 -8.00 -5.77 20.77
CA LEU A 138 -8.13 -4.44 21.39
C LEU A 138 -7.28 -4.32 22.67
N MET A 139 -6.76 -3.13 22.97
CA MET A 139 -5.94 -2.85 24.17
C MET A 139 -4.72 -3.78 24.29
N THR A 140 -4.09 -4.09 23.15
CA THR A 140 -2.85 -4.89 23.13
C THR A 140 -1.64 -3.98 23.20
N TYR A 141 -0.73 -4.27 24.12
CA TYR A 141 0.45 -3.50 24.46
C TYR A 141 1.65 -4.41 24.72
N ARG A 142 2.84 -3.83 24.91
CA ARG A 142 4.03 -4.60 25.27
C ARG A 142 4.34 -4.43 26.75
N LEU A 143 4.26 -5.50 27.52
CA LEU A 143 4.82 -5.57 28.87
C LEU A 143 6.34 -5.62 28.74
N VAL A 144 7.02 -4.67 29.37
CA VAL A 144 8.47 -4.57 29.49
C VAL A 144 8.84 -4.90 30.94
N PRO A 145 9.50 -6.05 31.19
CA PRO A 145 9.91 -6.43 32.53
C PRO A 145 11.09 -5.60 33.03
N ASP A 146 11.30 -5.58 34.35
CA ASP A 146 12.48 -4.97 34.98
C ASP A 146 13.72 -5.87 34.84
N LEU A 147 14.32 -5.89 33.65
CA LEU A 147 15.47 -6.76 33.37
C LEU A 147 16.73 -6.41 34.18
N ALA A 148 16.83 -5.17 34.68
CA ALA A 148 18.01 -4.65 35.36
C ALA A 148 17.79 -4.45 36.87
N ASN A 149 16.65 -4.87 37.42
CA ASN A 149 16.23 -4.61 38.80
C ASN A 149 16.41 -3.13 39.23
N SER A 150 16.24 -2.22 38.28
CA SER A 150 16.51 -0.79 38.46
C SER A 150 15.36 0.08 37.95
N SER A 151 14.33 -0.51 37.35
CA SER A 151 13.17 0.18 36.79
C SER A 151 11.91 -0.66 36.94
N ALA A 152 10.87 -0.18 37.64
CA ALA A 152 9.63 -0.94 37.79
C ALA A 152 9.06 -1.43 36.44
N PRO A 153 8.54 -2.68 36.38
CA PRO A 153 7.98 -3.24 35.15
C PRO A 153 6.86 -2.34 34.62
N SER A 154 6.78 -2.19 33.30
CA SER A 154 5.90 -1.22 32.65
C SER A 154 5.21 -1.80 31.42
N LEU A 155 4.08 -1.23 31.04
CA LEU A 155 3.49 -1.42 29.73
C LEU A 155 3.97 -0.27 28.85
N ASP A 156 4.64 -0.61 27.76
CA ASP A 156 4.79 0.26 26.61
C ASP A 156 3.45 0.31 25.87
N LEU A 157 2.82 1.49 25.89
CA LEU A 157 1.54 1.78 25.26
C LEU A 157 1.71 2.36 23.85
N GLY A 158 2.94 2.37 23.34
CA GLY A 158 3.31 3.01 22.10
C GLY A 158 3.42 4.53 22.22
N PHE A 159 3.79 5.20 21.13
CA PHE A 159 3.86 6.67 21.04
C PHE A 159 4.78 7.33 22.08
N GLY A 160 5.81 6.60 22.52
CA GLY A 160 6.74 7.02 23.57
C GLY A 160 6.13 7.05 24.98
N LEU A 161 4.98 6.40 25.18
CA LEU A 161 4.33 6.32 26.49
C LEU A 161 4.60 4.98 27.15
N GLN A 162 5.11 5.04 28.38
CA GLN A 162 5.17 3.89 29.28
C GLN A 162 4.31 4.12 30.50
N LEU A 163 3.61 3.08 30.93
CA LEU A 163 2.78 3.04 32.12
C LEU A 163 3.32 1.99 33.07
N GLN A 164 3.78 2.36 34.26
CA GLN A 164 4.23 1.38 35.25
C GLN A 164 3.10 0.40 35.58
N ALA A 165 3.43 -0.87 35.77
CA ALA A 165 2.44 -1.91 36.08
C ALA A 165 1.66 -1.60 37.37
N SER A 166 2.30 -0.94 38.34
CA SER A 166 1.67 -0.46 39.58
C SER A 166 0.58 0.60 39.34
N ALA A 167 0.67 1.36 38.24
CA ALA A 167 -0.31 2.38 37.88
C ALA A 167 -1.58 1.79 37.24
N LEU A 168 -1.61 0.49 36.94
CA LEU A 168 -2.82 -0.21 36.49
C LEU A 168 -3.84 -0.43 37.63
N GLY A 169 -3.45 -0.17 38.88
CA GLY A 169 -4.25 -0.46 40.07
C GLY A 169 -4.08 -1.90 40.55
N ALA A 170 -5.11 -2.46 41.17
CA ALA A 170 -5.10 -3.86 41.59
C ALA A 170 -4.93 -4.77 40.35
N LEU A 171 -4.00 -5.72 40.43
CA LEU A 171 -3.77 -6.73 39.41
C LEU A 171 -4.44 -8.04 39.80
N THR A 172 -4.92 -8.80 38.82
CA THR A 172 -5.30 -10.20 39.07
C THR A 172 -4.06 -11.02 39.47
N GLU A 173 -4.23 -12.12 40.21
CA GLU A 173 -3.11 -13.00 40.57
C GLU A 173 -2.32 -13.51 39.35
N ARG A 174 -2.99 -13.65 38.20
CA ARG A 174 -2.38 -14.07 36.95
C ARG A 174 -1.53 -12.97 36.34
N ALA A 175 -2.05 -11.73 36.32
CA ALA A 175 -1.31 -10.57 35.83
C ALA A 175 -0.11 -10.25 36.74
N GLN A 176 -0.29 -10.33 38.06
CA GLN A 176 0.79 -10.14 39.01
C GLN A 176 1.93 -11.15 38.81
N ARG A 177 1.61 -12.46 38.73
CA ARG A 177 2.61 -13.49 38.43
C ARG A 177 3.34 -13.21 37.13
N LEU A 178 2.62 -12.85 36.06
CA LEU A 178 3.24 -12.52 34.77
C LEU A 178 4.23 -11.36 34.88
N VAL A 179 3.86 -10.28 35.58
CA VAL A 179 4.71 -9.10 35.79
C VAL A 179 5.97 -9.45 36.59
N GLU A 180 5.85 -10.31 37.60
CA GLU A 180 6.95 -10.72 38.48
C GLU A 180 7.90 -11.73 37.82
N THR A 181 7.41 -12.60 36.93
CA THR A 181 8.20 -13.69 36.37
C THR A 181 8.66 -13.48 34.92
N ALA A 182 8.19 -12.44 34.24
CA ALA A 182 8.58 -12.18 32.85
C ALA A 182 10.07 -11.82 32.76
N ASP A 183 10.81 -12.55 31.92
CA ASP A 183 12.25 -12.40 31.69
C ASP A 183 12.57 -11.77 30.32
N ALA A 184 11.54 -11.50 29.52
CA ALA A 184 11.62 -10.81 28.24
C ALA A 184 10.34 -10.00 27.98
N PRO A 185 10.37 -9.00 27.09
CA PRO A 185 9.16 -8.27 26.72
C PRO A 185 8.08 -9.18 26.13
N VAL A 186 6.85 -9.06 26.61
CA VAL A 186 5.70 -9.88 26.19
C VAL A 186 4.58 -8.98 25.69
N VAL A 187 3.97 -9.34 24.56
CA VAL A 187 2.76 -8.66 24.09
C VAL A 187 1.55 -9.17 24.88
N VAL A 188 0.79 -8.25 25.47
CA VAL A 188 -0.33 -8.55 26.36
C VAL A 188 -1.56 -7.75 25.96
N GLU A 189 -2.72 -8.38 26.02
CA GLU A 189 -4.03 -7.73 26.00
C GLU A 189 -4.35 -7.27 27.43
N TRP A 190 -4.63 -5.98 27.61
CA TRP A 190 -5.06 -5.41 28.88
C TRP A 190 -6.58 -5.45 28.99
N VAL A 191 -7.08 -6.23 29.95
CA VAL A 191 -8.50 -6.40 30.23
C VAL A 191 -8.81 -5.90 31.65
N VAL A 192 -9.84 -5.08 31.79
CA VAL A 192 -10.35 -4.68 33.12
C VAL A 192 -11.39 -5.71 33.56
N THR A 193 -11.24 -6.22 34.79
CA THR A 193 -12.13 -7.19 35.41
C THR A 193 -12.58 -6.69 36.78
N ASP A 194 -13.57 -7.35 37.38
CA ASP A 194 -14.02 -7.05 38.73
C ASP A 194 -12.93 -7.29 39.80
N GLN A 195 -11.92 -8.12 39.47
CA GLN A 195 -10.77 -8.40 40.34
C GLN A 195 -9.57 -7.47 40.06
N GLY A 196 -9.73 -6.48 39.19
CA GLY A 196 -8.67 -5.56 38.78
C GLY A 196 -8.20 -5.77 37.33
N ALA A 197 -7.05 -5.19 37.01
CA ALA A 197 -6.46 -5.26 35.68
C ALA A 197 -5.80 -6.64 35.44
N ASP A 198 -6.16 -7.23 34.31
CA ASP A 198 -5.70 -8.53 33.86
C ASP A 198 -4.85 -8.36 32.59
N LEU A 199 -3.68 -9.00 32.54
CA LEU A 199 -2.75 -8.93 31.40
C LEU A 199 -2.68 -10.30 30.73
N ARG A 200 -3.30 -10.44 29.56
CA ARG A 200 -3.43 -11.71 28.83
C ARG A 200 -2.34 -11.80 27.76
N PRO A 201 -1.35 -12.69 27.89
CA PRO A 201 -0.35 -12.86 26.85
C PRO A 201 -0.99 -13.18 25.50
N VAL A 202 -0.57 -12.47 24.47
CA VAL A 202 -0.97 -12.70 23.08
C VAL A 202 0.13 -13.51 22.41
N TRP A 203 -0.11 -14.81 22.27
CA TRP A 203 0.80 -15.75 21.61
C TRP A 203 0.45 -15.87 20.13
N GLY A 204 1.45 -15.89 19.27
CA GLY A 204 1.25 -16.14 17.84
C GLY A 204 2.36 -15.60 16.95
N ALA A 205 2.06 -15.57 15.65
CA ALA A 205 2.97 -15.13 14.60
C ALA A 205 3.32 -13.62 14.72
N ALA A 206 4.40 -13.20 14.05
CA ALA A 206 4.96 -11.85 14.17
C ALA A 206 3.96 -10.73 13.80
N ASP A 207 2.95 -11.04 13.00
CA ASP A 207 1.85 -10.18 12.59
C ASP A 207 0.79 -9.95 13.70
N GLN A 208 0.78 -10.76 14.76
CA GLN A 208 -0.12 -10.57 15.93
C GLN A 208 0.46 -9.66 17.01
N ARG A 209 1.71 -9.18 16.84
CA ARG A 209 2.41 -8.28 17.77
C ARG A 209 2.02 -6.82 17.54
N LEU A 210 0.73 -6.57 17.29
CA LEU A 210 0.20 -5.24 16.98
C LEU A 210 -0.28 -4.57 18.24
N TYR A 211 0.05 -3.28 18.37
CA TYR A 211 -0.65 -2.42 19.29
C TYR A 211 -2.01 -2.09 18.68
N THR A 212 -3.07 -2.17 19.48
CA THR A 212 -4.44 -2.00 18.97
C THR A 212 -5.25 -1.10 19.88
N TYR A 213 -5.88 -0.10 19.30
CA TYR A 213 -6.51 1.00 20.04
C TYR A 213 -7.91 1.26 19.51
N GLU A 214 -8.85 1.53 20.41
CA GLU A 214 -10.09 2.19 20.00
C GLU A 214 -9.76 3.64 19.61
N LEU A 215 -10.40 4.11 18.54
CA LEU A 215 -10.26 5.46 18.04
C LEU A 215 -11.55 6.25 18.28
N ARG A 216 -11.42 7.47 18.80
CA ARG A 216 -12.52 8.40 19.06
C ARG A 216 -12.28 9.74 18.38
N ARG A 217 -13.38 10.40 18.00
CA ARG A 217 -13.38 11.74 17.38
C ARG A 217 -12.41 11.82 16.19
N PRO A 218 -12.57 10.95 15.17
CA PRO A 218 -11.75 11.00 13.97
C PRO A 218 -12.01 12.28 13.18
N GLN A 219 -10.93 12.93 12.73
CA GLN A 219 -10.98 14.05 11.81
C GLN A 219 -9.96 13.83 10.69
N PHE A 220 -10.45 13.52 9.50
CA PHE A 220 -9.58 13.38 8.34
C PHE A 220 -9.02 14.74 7.91
N CYS A 221 -7.68 14.82 7.85
CA CYS A 221 -6.95 16.00 7.35
C CYS A 221 -6.71 15.91 5.84
N SER A 222 -6.67 14.69 5.30
CA SER A 222 -6.53 14.38 3.87
C SER A 222 -7.01 12.94 3.60
N GLY A 223 -6.92 12.49 2.34
CA GLY A 223 -7.21 11.09 1.98
C GLY A 223 -6.32 10.02 2.65
N HIS A 224 -5.21 10.39 3.30
CA HIS A 224 -4.26 9.44 3.90
C HIS A 224 -3.86 9.79 5.35
N GLU A 225 -4.37 10.89 5.91
CA GLU A 225 -4.01 11.38 7.25
C GLU A 225 -5.25 11.78 8.03
N LEU A 226 -5.29 11.41 9.32
CA LEU A 226 -6.33 11.82 10.25
C LEU A 226 -5.76 12.20 11.63
N ASP A 227 -6.38 13.19 12.27
CA ASP A 227 -6.21 13.46 13.69
C ASP A 227 -7.31 12.74 14.47
N ALA A 228 -6.95 12.05 15.55
CA ALA A 228 -7.93 11.33 16.37
C ALA A 228 -7.45 11.12 17.81
N THR A 229 -8.38 10.74 18.69
CA THR A 229 -8.09 10.38 20.08
C THR A 229 -7.98 8.86 20.20
N LEU A 230 -6.80 8.36 20.54
CA LEU A 230 -6.56 6.97 20.90
C LEU A 230 -7.01 6.73 22.34
N VAL A 231 -7.75 5.66 22.56
CA VAL A 231 -8.00 5.11 23.90
C VAL A 231 -6.86 4.15 24.23
N LEU A 232 -6.05 4.51 25.23
CA LEU A 232 -4.88 3.75 25.69
C LEU A 232 -5.18 2.93 26.96
N GLY A 233 -6.32 3.20 27.59
CA GLY A 233 -6.79 2.57 28.82
C GLY A 233 -8.08 3.25 29.32
N PRO A 234 -8.63 2.82 30.47
CA PRO A 234 -9.93 3.30 30.97
C PRO A 234 -10.05 4.81 31.14
N HIS A 235 -8.95 5.46 31.51
CA HIS A 235 -8.88 6.91 31.76
C HIS A 235 -7.71 7.57 31.02
N LEU A 236 -7.04 6.82 30.14
CA LEU A 236 -5.87 7.31 29.42
C LEU A 236 -6.22 7.46 27.95
N HIS A 237 -6.17 8.70 27.49
CA HIS A 237 -6.46 9.06 26.12
C HIS A 237 -5.35 9.94 25.56
N GLN A 238 -5.03 9.76 24.29
CA GLN A 238 -4.03 10.58 23.63
C GLN A 238 -4.49 10.99 22.24
N ARG A 239 -4.45 12.30 21.96
CA ARG A 239 -4.67 12.80 20.61
C ARG A 239 -3.41 12.61 19.78
N ARG A 240 -3.55 12.01 18.60
CA ARG A 240 -2.46 11.76 17.65
C ARG A 240 -2.91 12.03 16.24
N ARG A 241 -1.92 12.42 15.43
CA ARG A 241 -1.99 12.43 13.98
C ARG A 241 -1.50 11.08 13.48
N LEU A 242 -2.31 10.43 12.64
CA LEU A 242 -2.10 9.08 12.15
C LEU A 242 -2.09 9.09 10.63
N GLN A 243 -1.26 8.24 10.04
CA GLN A 243 -1.22 8.03 8.59
C GLN A 243 -1.77 6.65 8.26
N LEU A 244 -2.64 6.57 7.26
CA LEU A 244 -3.16 5.28 6.80
C LEU A 244 -2.06 4.51 6.07
N THR A 245 -1.74 3.30 6.53
CA THR A 245 -0.79 2.42 5.85
C THR A 245 -1.26 2.12 4.43
N GLY A 246 -0.33 2.17 3.48
CA GLY A 246 -0.58 1.79 2.09
C GLY A 246 -1.35 2.83 1.25
N VAL A 247 -1.76 3.97 1.82
CA VAL A 247 -2.45 5.03 1.06
C VAL A 247 -1.44 6.09 0.59
N PRO A 248 -1.36 6.39 -0.72
CA PRO A 248 -0.39 7.36 -1.23
C PRO A 248 -0.78 8.80 -0.85
N ARG A 249 0.25 9.65 -0.68
CA ARG A 249 0.09 11.07 -0.41
C ARG A 249 -0.15 11.84 -1.72
N ILE A 250 -1.26 12.58 -1.80
CA ILE A 250 -1.62 13.39 -2.97
C ILE A 250 -1.28 14.87 -2.70
N ASP A 251 -0.01 15.25 -2.92
CA ASP A 251 0.45 16.63 -2.64
C ASP A 251 0.11 17.65 -3.72
N ARG A 252 -0.11 17.19 -4.95
CA ARG A 252 -0.25 18.08 -6.12
C ARG A 252 -1.70 18.45 -6.46
N ALA A 253 -2.68 17.95 -5.70
CA ALA A 253 -4.10 18.19 -5.95
C ALA A 253 -4.88 18.43 -4.64
N PRO A 254 -4.81 19.65 -4.06
CA PRO A 254 -5.43 19.96 -2.77
C PRO A 254 -6.94 19.72 -2.73
N ALA A 255 -7.65 20.08 -3.81
CA ALA A 255 -9.10 19.88 -3.91
C ALA A 255 -9.49 18.40 -3.88
N LEU A 256 -8.71 17.53 -4.54
CA LEU A 256 -8.92 16.07 -4.50
C LEU A 256 -8.63 15.52 -3.10
N ALA A 257 -7.58 16.01 -2.44
CA ALA A 257 -7.24 15.60 -1.08
C ALA A 257 -8.35 15.97 -0.07
N GLU A 258 -8.96 17.15 -0.21
CA GLU A 258 -10.09 17.60 0.61
C GLU A 258 -11.36 16.79 0.32
N GLN A 259 -11.66 16.52 -0.95
CA GLN A 259 -12.77 15.66 -1.36
C GLN A 259 -12.63 14.25 -0.78
N ASN A 260 -11.44 13.64 -0.87
CA ASN A 260 -11.16 12.32 -0.32
C ASN A 260 -11.31 12.31 1.20
N ALA A 261 -10.83 13.35 1.90
CA ALA A 261 -11.02 13.49 3.35
C ALA A 261 -12.50 13.54 3.72
N ALA A 262 -13.32 14.33 3.01
CA ALA A 262 -14.76 14.43 3.25
C ALA A 262 -15.48 13.10 3.02
N GLN A 263 -15.13 12.36 1.97
CA GLN A 263 -15.69 11.04 1.69
C GLN A 263 -15.31 10.01 2.75
N LEU A 264 -14.06 10.00 3.22
CA LEU A 264 -13.63 9.14 4.32
C LEU A 264 -14.29 9.53 5.65
N GLN A 265 -14.50 10.83 5.89
CA GLN A 265 -15.21 11.31 7.07
C GLN A 265 -16.68 10.83 7.06
N GLN A 266 -17.35 10.92 5.92
CA GLN A 266 -18.72 10.40 5.75
C GLN A 266 -18.76 8.87 5.87
N LEU A 267 -17.76 8.19 5.31
CA LEU A 267 -17.63 6.74 5.46
C LEU A 267 -17.61 6.40 6.94
N VAL A 268 -16.65 6.90 7.72
CA VAL A 268 -16.55 6.49 9.13
C VAL A 268 -17.76 6.94 9.96
N GLY A 269 -18.26 8.15 9.74
CA GLY A 269 -19.37 8.73 10.53
C GLY A 269 -19.09 8.67 12.04
N ASP A 270 -20.13 8.37 12.82
CA ASP A 270 -20.05 8.17 14.28
C ASP A 270 -19.82 6.71 14.68
N ARG A 271 -19.47 5.84 13.71
CA ARG A 271 -19.28 4.41 13.96
C ARG A 271 -18.03 4.15 14.80
N ARG A 272 -18.00 2.99 15.45
CA ARG A 272 -16.84 2.56 16.22
C ARG A 272 -15.66 2.30 15.30
N LEU A 273 -14.49 2.79 15.73
CA LEU A 273 -13.25 2.70 14.99
C LEU A 273 -12.17 2.05 15.83
N VAL A 274 -11.33 1.26 15.17
CA VAL A 274 -10.14 0.66 15.76
C VAL A 274 -8.98 0.85 14.81
N VAL A 275 -7.81 1.13 15.38
CA VAL A 275 -6.55 1.11 14.64
C VAL A 275 -5.64 0.02 15.16
N THR A 276 -4.92 -0.64 14.25
CA THR A 276 -3.79 -1.50 14.58
C THR A 276 -2.51 -0.87 14.09
N VAL A 277 -1.43 -1.07 14.85
CA VAL A 277 -0.14 -0.44 14.63
C VAL A 277 0.95 -1.44 14.97
N GLN A 278 1.86 -1.70 14.03
CA GLN A 278 3.02 -2.57 14.31
C GLN A 278 4.13 -1.82 15.06
N ASP A 279 4.39 -0.58 14.64
CA ASP A 279 5.40 0.29 15.24
C ASP A 279 4.76 1.65 15.57
N PRO A 280 4.39 1.90 16.84
CA PRO A 280 3.75 3.13 17.26
C PRO A 280 4.74 4.33 17.42
N GLY A 281 5.90 4.28 16.76
CA GLY A 281 6.81 5.42 16.60
C GLY A 281 6.43 6.37 15.45
N PRO A 282 7.05 7.56 15.35
CA PRO A 282 6.83 8.51 14.25
C PRO A 282 7.66 8.16 12.98
N PRO A 283 7.09 8.26 11.76
CA PRO A 283 5.68 8.54 11.46
C PRO A 283 4.80 7.30 11.70
N THR A 284 3.69 7.47 12.42
CA THR A 284 2.85 6.33 12.80
C THR A 284 1.88 5.96 11.68
N ARG A 285 2.14 4.81 11.06
CA ARG A 285 1.27 4.21 10.06
C ARG A 285 0.34 3.21 10.70
N VAL A 286 -0.95 3.31 10.37
CA VAL A 286 -2.01 2.53 11.01
C VAL A 286 -2.91 1.87 9.98
N ASP A 287 -3.40 0.69 10.34
CA ASP A 287 -4.51 0.07 9.63
C ASP A 287 -5.80 0.45 10.37
N LEU A 288 -6.68 1.19 9.70
CA LEU A 288 -7.92 1.70 10.27
C LEU A 288 -9.09 0.80 9.89
N PHE A 289 -9.85 0.39 10.90
CA PHE A 289 -11.03 -0.44 10.77
C PHE A 289 -12.26 0.28 11.31
N VAL A 290 -13.39 0.13 10.63
CA VAL A 290 -14.69 0.68 11.02
C VAL A 290 -15.71 -0.42 11.22
N ALA A 291 -16.61 -0.23 12.18
CA ALA A 291 -17.73 -1.12 12.40
C ALA A 291 -18.66 -1.19 11.19
N SER A 292 -18.99 -2.41 10.76
CA SER A 292 -19.94 -2.65 9.66
C SER A 292 -21.40 -2.40 10.08
N ASP A 293 -21.69 -2.46 11.38
CA ASP A 293 -22.98 -2.14 11.99
C ASP A 293 -22.80 -1.38 13.32
N GLU A 294 -23.89 -0.89 13.92
CA GLU A 294 -23.85 -0.10 15.17
C GLU A 294 -23.64 -0.93 16.44
N VAL A 295 -23.89 -2.25 16.39
CA VAL A 295 -23.84 -3.13 17.57
C VAL A 295 -22.44 -3.71 17.81
N MET A 296 -21.59 -3.77 16.79
CA MET A 296 -20.22 -4.27 16.90
C MET A 296 -19.42 -3.60 18.01
N THR A 297 -18.87 -4.37 18.93
CA THR A 297 -17.92 -3.90 19.96
C THR A 297 -16.58 -3.51 19.33
N PRO A 298 -15.78 -2.63 19.96
CA PRO A 298 -14.44 -2.31 19.44
C PRO A 298 -13.57 -3.56 19.25
N ALA A 299 -13.67 -4.56 20.12
CA ALA A 299 -12.98 -5.84 19.94
C ALA A 299 -13.42 -6.58 18.66
N GLN A 300 -14.72 -6.58 18.35
CA GLN A 300 -15.22 -7.12 17.08
C GLN A 300 -14.75 -6.29 15.88
N VAL A 301 -14.69 -4.96 15.98
CA VAL A 301 -14.15 -4.11 14.90
C VAL A 301 -12.69 -4.45 14.60
N ALA A 302 -11.87 -4.65 15.64
CA ALA A 302 -10.48 -5.07 15.47
C ALA A 302 -10.35 -6.39 14.70
N ALA A 303 -11.22 -7.35 15.00
CA ALA A 303 -11.17 -8.71 14.44
C ALA A 303 -11.79 -8.84 13.04
N GLN A 304 -12.83 -8.06 12.72
CA GLN A 304 -13.62 -8.26 11.50
C GLN A 304 -14.22 -6.99 10.88
N GLY A 305 -13.94 -5.79 11.41
CA GLY A 305 -14.45 -4.54 10.84
C GLY A 305 -13.92 -4.25 9.43
N ASP A 306 -14.64 -3.41 8.70
CA ASP A 306 -14.28 -3.01 7.34
C ASP A 306 -13.01 -2.16 7.35
N CYS A 307 -12.09 -2.43 6.42
CA CYS A 307 -10.83 -1.71 6.38
C CYS A 307 -10.93 -0.40 5.58
N VAL A 308 -10.74 0.72 6.25
CA VAL A 308 -10.87 2.07 5.66
C VAL A 308 -9.72 2.38 4.70
N ASN A 309 -8.51 1.87 4.96
CA ASN A 309 -7.36 2.14 4.11
C ASN A 309 -7.55 1.63 2.67
N LEU A 310 -8.26 0.50 2.47
CA LEU A 310 -8.56 -0.01 1.12
C LEU A 310 -9.42 0.98 0.33
N GLN A 311 -10.47 1.51 0.97
CA GLN A 311 -11.29 2.54 0.36
C GLN A 311 -10.49 3.81 0.07
N ALA A 312 -9.61 4.21 0.99
CA ALA A 312 -8.74 5.36 0.81
C ALA A 312 -7.73 5.18 -0.35
N GLN A 313 -7.23 3.96 -0.57
CA GLN A 313 -6.41 3.62 -1.74
C GLN A 313 -7.18 3.80 -3.04
N ASP A 314 -8.41 3.29 -3.11
CA ASP A 314 -9.24 3.40 -4.31
C ASP A 314 -9.62 4.84 -4.64
N LEU A 315 -9.87 5.68 -3.62
CA LEU A 315 -10.08 7.12 -3.81
C LEU A 315 -8.84 7.88 -4.29
N SER A 316 -7.65 7.29 -4.12
CA SER A 316 -6.38 7.93 -4.44
C SER A 316 -5.82 7.53 -5.81
N ARG A 317 -6.49 6.60 -6.51
CA ARG A 317 -6.17 6.17 -7.88
C ARG A 317 -6.88 7.06 -8.91
#